data_AF-A0A0F9CBT5-F1
#
_entry.id   AF-A0A0F9CBT5-F1
#
_cell.length_a   1.000
_cell.length_b   1.000
_cell.length_c   1.000
_cell.angle_alpha   90.00
_cell.angle_beta   90.00
_cell.angle_gamma   90.00
#
_symmetry.space_group_name_H-M   'P 1'
#
loop_
_entity.id
_entity.type
_entity.pdbx_description
1 polymer ?
#
loop_
_entity_poly.entity_id
_entity_poly.type
_entity_poly.pdbx_seq_one_letter_code
_entity_poly.pdbx_strand_id
1 'polypeptide(L)'
;MRIRTRNHLIKFIEDHPPSPGILKAVMHTNINLGGFWKLPVKQMGGWIVQVVTPLTRQTHHVVVQPDDRTKLGYRIWLLLDPIPWEYYDGDNSRNPLYQGDCPIYYKDRKEHAKTKNKRSNKTRPSTTITTRPDRSTPQKGDHS
;
A
#
# COMPACT_ATOMS: atom_id res chain seq x y z
N MET A 1 16.19 -16.28 4.38
CA MET A 1 15.91 -16.69 2.99
C MET A 1 15.89 -15.46 2.10
N ARG A 2 16.39 -15.49 0.85
CA ARG A 2 16.29 -14.32 -0.07
C ARG A 2 15.19 -14.54 -1.11
N ILE A 3 14.19 -13.66 -1.14
CA ILE A 3 13.11 -13.73 -2.11
C ILE A 3 13.62 -13.24 -3.47
N ARG A 4 13.60 -14.13 -4.48
CA ARG A 4 14.08 -13.84 -5.85
C ARG A 4 13.07 -14.26 -6.92
N THR A 5 12.23 -15.25 -6.61
CA THR A 5 11.24 -15.83 -7.51
C THR A 5 9.86 -15.81 -6.85
N ARG A 6 8.81 -16.00 -7.64
CA ARG A 6 7.44 -16.19 -7.16
C ARG A 6 7.35 -17.31 -6.13
N ASN A 7 8.03 -18.43 -6.37
CA ASN A 7 8.00 -19.57 -5.46
C ASN A 7 8.65 -19.26 -4.11
N HIS A 8 9.73 -18.47 -4.07
CA HIS A 8 10.31 -18.03 -2.80
C HIS A 8 9.35 -17.13 -2.03
N LEU A 9 8.60 -16.27 -2.73
CA LEU A 9 7.60 -15.40 -2.12
C LEU A 9 6.46 -16.21 -1.51
N ILE A 10 5.92 -17.18 -2.24
CA ILE A 10 4.85 -18.05 -1.75
C ILE A 10 5.33 -18.91 -0.58
N LYS A 11 6.50 -19.55 -0.71
CA LYS A 11 7.09 -20.34 0.37
C LYS A 11 7.31 -19.50 1.64
N PHE A 12 7.74 -18.25 1.50
CA PHE A 12 7.88 -17.36 2.66
C PHE A 12 6.55 -17.15 3.40
N ILE A 13 5.46 -16.98 2.66
CA ILE A 13 4.10 -16.82 3.20
C ILE A 13 3.63 -18.12 3.87
N GLU A 14 3.94 -19.28 3.29
CA GLU A 14 3.63 -20.60 3.86
C GLU A 14 4.39 -20.84 5.17
N ASP A 15 5.66 -20.47 5.22
CA ASP A 15 6.51 -20.64 6.40
C ASP A 15 6.15 -19.65 7.53
N HIS A 16 5.62 -18.47 7.18
CA HIS A 16 5.33 -17.38 8.14
C HIS A 16 3.94 -16.74 7.91
N PRO A 17 2.85 -17.50 7.92
CA PRO A 17 1.55 -16.99 7.55
C PRO A 17 1.05 -15.96 8.59
N PRO A 18 0.46 -14.82 8.18
CA PRO A 18 -0.12 -13.85 9.12
C PRO A 18 -1.25 -14.42 9.98
N SER A 19 -1.92 -15.46 9.48
CA SER A 19 -2.91 -16.22 10.22
C SER A 19 -3.07 -17.63 9.63
N PRO A 20 -3.60 -18.60 10.40
CA PRO A 20 -3.87 -19.94 9.90
C PRO A 20 -4.82 -19.99 8.69
N GLY A 21 -5.74 -19.03 8.58
CA GLY A 21 -6.64 -18.90 7.44
C GLY A 21 -5.90 -18.55 6.14
N ILE A 22 -4.85 -17.74 6.24
CA ILE A 22 -4.01 -17.37 5.10
C ILE A 22 -3.13 -18.53 4.65
N LEU A 23 -2.62 -19.35 5.58
CA LEU A 23 -1.89 -20.57 5.23
C LEU A 23 -2.76 -21.49 4.35
N LYS A 24 -4.00 -21.74 4.77
CA LYS A 24 -4.93 -22.52 3.96
C LYS A 24 -5.18 -21.85 2.61
N ALA A 25 -5.47 -20.54 2.59
CA ALA A 25 -5.75 -19.83 1.35
C ALA A 25 -4.58 -19.88 0.35
N VAL A 26 -3.34 -19.68 0.81
CA VAL A 26 -2.16 -19.65 -0.07
C VAL A 26 -1.89 -21.01 -0.71
N MET A 27 -2.14 -22.12 0.01
CA MET A 27 -1.98 -23.48 -0.52
C MET A 27 -2.98 -23.82 -1.63
N HIS A 28 -4.11 -23.12 -1.71
CA HIS A 28 -5.16 -23.38 -2.70
C HIS A 28 -5.14 -22.38 -3.86
N THR A 29 -5.08 -21.08 -3.56
CA THR A 29 -5.14 -20.05 -4.59
C THR A 29 -4.30 -18.85 -4.17
N ASN A 30 -3.29 -18.56 -4.98
CA ASN A 30 -2.41 -17.41 -4.81
C ASN A 30 -2.16 -16.75 -6.16
N ILE A 31 -2.25 -15.42 -6.18
CA ILE A 31 -1.97 -14.58 -7.35
C ILE A 31 -0.99 -13.52 -6.91
N ASN A 32 0.20 -13.52 -7.52
CA ASN A 32 1.18 -12.48 -7.29
C ASN A 32 0.73 -11.19 -8.00
N LEU A 33 0.43 -10.15 -7.24
CA LEU A 33 0.06 -8.83 -7.80
C LEU A 33 1.29 -8.01 -8.22
N GLY A 34 2.49 -8.53 -7.95
CA GLY A 34 3.75 -7.92 -8.34
C GLY A 34 4.35 -7.03 -7.28
N GLY A 35 5.32 -6.21 -7.72
CA GLY A 35 6.11 -5.33 -6.90
C GLY A 35 5.52 -3.92 -6.83
N PHE A 36 5.64 -3.31 -5.66
CA PHE A 36 5.26 -1.93 -5.38
C PHE A 36 6.48 -1.22 -4.87
N TRP A 37 6.76 0.00 -5.34
CA TRP A 37 7.92 0.78 -4.88
C TRP A 37 7.66 1.46 -3.53
N LYS A 38 6.39 1.59 -3.13
CA LYS A 38 5.96 2.20 -1.87
C LYS A 38 4.73 1.50 -1.30
N LEU A 39 4.84 1.08 -0.04
CA LEU A 39 3.76 0.43 0.72
C LEU A 39 3.51 1.19 2.03
N PRO A 40 2.25 1.25 2.52
CA PRO A 40 1.79 2.23 3.50
C PRO A 40 2.51 2.22 4.85
N VAL A 41 3.06 1.08 5.30
CA VAL A 41 3.60 1.00 6.67
C VAL A 41 5.01 1.58 6.81
N LYS A 42 5.88 1.38 5.82
CA LYS A 42 7.30 1.79 5.89
C LYS A 42 7.75 2.67 4.74
N GLN A 43 6.84 2.99 3.81
CA GLN A 43 7.15 3.71 2.58
C GLN A 43 8.30 3.09 1.75
N MET A 44 8.54 1.80 1.93
CA MET A 44 9.53 1.02 1.18
C MET A 44 8.83 0.09 0.19
N GLY A 45 9.59 -0.39 -0.80
CA GLY A 45 9.07 -1.33 -1.78
C GLY A 45 8.86 -2.74 -1.22
N GLY A 46 7.98 -3.51 -1.84
CA GLY A 46 7.65 -4.87 -1.46
C GLY A 46 6.70 -5.52 -2.46
N TRP A 47 6.10 -6.63 -2.08
CA TRP A 47 5.19 -7.41 -2.92
C TRP A 47 3.84 -7.58 -2.26
N ILE A 48 2.80 -7.68 -3.09
CA ILE A 48 1.45 -8.02 -2.65
C ILE A 48 1.02 -9.32 -3.32
N VAL A 49 0.54 -10.27 -2.53
CA VAL A 49 -0.05 -11.52 -3.02
C VAL A 49 -1.51 -11.55 -2.65
N GLN A 50 -2.37 -11.74 -3.64
CA GLN A 50 -3.78 -11.99 -3.43
C GLN A 50 -4.00 -13.47 -3.16
N VAL A 51 -4.73 -13.79 -2.09
CA VAL A 51 -5.15 -15.15 -1.77
C VAL A 51 -6.65 -15.18 -1.57
N VAL A 52 -7.28 -16.31 -1.89
CA VAL A 52 -8.72 -16.51 -1.73
C VAL A 52 -8.95 -17.67 -0.80
N THR A 53 -9.68 -17.42 0.29
CA THR A 53 -10.05 -18.48 1.22
C THR A 53 -11.03 -19.45 0.55
N PRO A 54 -10.79 -20.77 0.57
CA PRO A 54 -11.61 -21.72 -0.18
C PRO A 54 -13.07 -21.77 0.27
N LEU A 55 -13.31 -21.69 1.58
CA LEU A 55 -14.64 -21.87 2.18
C LEU A 55 -15.53 -20.64 2.02
N THR A 56 -15.01 -19.46 2.38
CA THR A 56 -15.79 -18.22 2.38
C THR A 56 -15.64 -17.43 1.08
N ARG A 57 -14.72 -17.84 0.19
CA ARG A 57 -14.33 -17.11 -1.02
C ARG A 57 -13.89 -15.67 -0.74
N GLN A 58 -13.49 -15.38 0.50
CA GLN A 58 -13.02 -14.07 0.88
C GLN A 58 -11.63 -13.85 0.32
N THR A 59 -11.45 -12.70 -0.34
CA THR A 59 -10.16 -12.29 -0.89
C THR A 59 -9.37 -11.53 0.17
N HIS A 60 -8.11 -11.91 0.34
CA HIS A 60 -7.15 -11.24 1.21
C HIS A 60 -5.93 -10.82 0.41
N HIS A 61 -5.31 -9.73 0.84
CA HIS A 61 -4.07 -9.22 0.27
C HIS A 61 -2.98 -9.33 1.31
N VAL A 62 -1.98 -10.15 1.04
CA VAL A 62 -0.83 -10.39 1.91
C VAL A 62 0.32 -9.56 1.39
N VAL A 63 0.91 -8.76 2.26
CA VAL A 63 2.06 -7.93 1.93
C VAL A 63 3.32 -8.58 2.47
N VAL A 64 4.35 -8.66 1.64
CA VAL A 64 5.69 -9.07 2.03
C VAL A 64 6.66 -7.93 1.72
N GLN A 65 7.41 -7.49 2.72
CA GLN A 65 8.33 -6.35 2.58
C GLN A 65 9.66 -6.68 3.26
N PRO A 66 10.81 -6.28 2.70
CA PRO A 66 12.09 -6.36 3.40
C PRO A 66 12.03 -5.61 4.74
N ASP A 67 12.57 -6.21 5.80
CA ASP A 67 12.73 -5.53 7.10
C ASP A 67 13.98 -6.02 7.82
N ASP A 68 15.01 -5.17 7.78
CA ASP A 68 16.33 -5.42 8.37
C ASP A 68 16.30 -5.49 9.90
N ARG A 69 15.20 -5.07 10.54
CA ARG A 69 15.04 -5.14 12.00
C ARG A 69 14.53 -6.50 12.47
N THR A 70 14.01 -7.32 11.54
CA THR A 70 13.45 -8.63 11.87
C THR A 70 14.50 -9.71 11.69
N LYS A 71 14.51 -10.74 12.55
CA LYS A 71 15.37 -11.93 12.38
C LYS A 71 15.09 -12.65 11.05
N LEU A 72 13.92 -12.45 10.47
CA LEU A 72 13.47 -13.06 9.21
C LEU A 72 14.03 -12.35 7.97
N GLY A 73 14.51 -11.10 8.10
CA GLY A 73 14.89 -10.20 7.00
C GLY A 73 13.70 -9.66 6.20
N TYR A 74 12.49 -10.09 6.53
CA TYR A 74 11.24 -9.70 5.89
C TYR A 74 10.12 -9.65 6.92
N ARG A 75 9.18 -8.75 6.70
CA ARG A 75 7.92 -8.63 7.43
C ARG A 75 6.77 -9.04 6.54
N ILE A 76 5.72 -9.58 7.15
CA ILE A 76 4.52 -10.06 6.48
C ILE A 76 3.27 -9.66 7.26
N TRP A 77 2.24 -9.18 6.57
CA TRP A 77 0.97 -8.78 7.19
C TRP A 77 -0.17 -8.73 6.17
N LEU A 78 -1.40 -8.58 6.66
CA LEU A 78 -2.57 -8.34 5.81
C LEU A 78 -2.72 -6.87 5.46
N LEU A 79 -2.87 -6.55 4.18
CA LEU A 79 -3.27 -5.21 3.74
C LEU A 79 -4.76 -5.03 3.99
N LEU A 80 -5.10 -4.12 4.91
CA LEU A 80 -6.47 -3.77 5.23
C LEU A 80 -6.99 -2.60 4.37
N ASP A 81 -6.09 -1.75 3.89
CA ASP A 81 -6.39 -0.64 3.00
C ASP A 81 -6.56 -1.10 1.55
N PRO A 82 -7.16 -0.27 0.67
CA PRO A 82 -7.14 -0.51 -0.76
C PRO A 82 -5.71 -0.70 -1.30
N ILE A 83 -5.56 -1.55 -2.31
CA ILE A 83 -4.26 -1.75 -2.96
C ILE A 83 -3.78 -0.42 -3.56
N PRO A 84 -2.55 0.03 -3.22
CA PRO A 84 -2.03 1.31 -3.69
C PRO A 84 -1.47 1.18 -5.11
N TRP A 85 -2.35 0.96 -6.08
CA TRP A 85 -2.01 0.71 -7.49
C TRP A 85 -1.19 1.84 -8.12
N GLU A 86 -1.28 3.07 -7.61
CA GLU A 86 -0.42 4.19 -8.03
C GLU A 86 1.08 3.92 -7.81
N TYR A 87 1.42 3.02 -6.88
CA TYR A 87 2.78 2.63 -6.54
C TYR A 87 3.21 1.29 -7.14
N TYR A 88 2.39 0.68 -7.98
CA TYR A 88 2.77 -0.53 -8.71
C TYR A 88 3.96 -0.24 -9.63
N ASP A 89 5.01 -1.07 -9.56
CA ASP A 89 6.29 -0.89 -10.26
C ASP A 89 6.60 -2.02 -11.26
N GLY A 90 5.69 -3.00 -11.38
CA GLY A 90 5.90 -4.17 -12.22
C GLY A 90 6.07 -3.87 -13.71
N ASP A 91 5.62 -2.70 -14.18
CA ASP A 91 5.84 -2.23 -15.56
C ASP A 91 7.29 -1.84 -15.85
N ASN A 92 8.09 -1.51 -14.84
CA ASN A 92 9.48 -1.07 -15.00
C ASN A 92 10.50 -2.21 -14.79
N SER A 93 10.05 -3.39 -14.37
CA SER A 93 10.95 -4.48 -13.97
C SER A 93 11.01 -5.58 -15.02
N ARG A 94 12.22 -6.08 -15.29
CA ARG A 94 12.44 -7.33 -16.06
C ARG A 94 12.24 -8.59 -15.22
N ASN A 95 12.08 -8.46 -13.90
CA ASN A 95 11.92 -9.60 -13.02
C ASN A 95 10.44 -10.00 -12.93
N PRO A 96 10.05 -11.23 -13.33
CA PRO A 96 8.66 -11.69 -13.29
C PRO A 96 8.01 -11.60 -11.91
N LEU A 97 8.80 -11.72 -10.84
CA LEU A 97 8.31 -11.53 -9.47
C LEU A 97 7.68 -10.13 -9.27
N TYR A 98 8.29 -9.11 -9.87
CA TYR A 98 7.81 -7.73 -9.76
C TYR A 98 6.69 -7.43 -10.76
N GLN A 99 6.66 -8.09 -11.91
CA GLN A 99 5.59 -7.96 -12.91
C GLN A 99 4.25 -8.56 -12.44
N GLY A 100 4.29 -9.51 -11.52
CA GLY A 100 3.08 -10.23 -11.10
C GLY A 100 2.56 -11.19 -12.17
N ASP A 101 1.48 -11.88 -11.84
CA ASP A 101 0.93 -12.95 -12.68
C ASP A 101 0.07 -12.40 -13.85
N CYS A 102 -0.44 -11.17 -13.74
CA CYS A 102 -1.28 -10.52 -14.76
C CYS A 102 -0.85 -9.05 -15.03
N PRO A 103 0.37 -8.82 -15.56
CA PRO A 103 0.97 -7.48 -15.63
C PRO A 103 0.16 -6.47 -16.44
N ILE A 104 -0.47 -6.89 -17.54
CA ILE A 104 -1.32 -6.03 -18.39
C ILE A 104 -2.48 -5.46 -17.56
N TYR A 105 -3.19 -6.33 -16.84
CA TYR A 105 -4.30 -5.94 -15.98
C TYR A 105 -3.87 -4.99 -14.84
N TYR A 106 -2.69 -5.23 -14.24
CA TYR A 106 -2.18 -4.37 -13.16
C TYR A 106 -1.73 -2.99 -13.66
N LYS A 107 -1.24 -2.92 -14.91
CA LYS A 107 -0.93 -1.65 -15.55
C LYS A 107 -2.19 -0.79 -15.73
N ASP A 108 -3.29 -1.39 -16.19
CA ASP A 108 -4.57 -0.68 -16.32
C ASP A 108 -5.05 -0.16 -14.95
N ARG A 109 -4.94 -0.99 -13.91
CA ARG A 109 -5.26 -0.57 -12.52
C ARG A 109 -4.42 0.63 -12.06
N LYS A 110 -3.12 0.65 -12.36
CA LYS A 110 -2.21 1.78 -12.06
C LYS A 110 -2.64 3.06 -12.79
N GLU A 111 -3.00 2.97 -14.07
CA GLU A 111 -3.46 4.12 -14.86
C GLU A 111 -4.78 4.69 -14.31
N HIS A 112 -5.73 3.83 -13.95
CA HIS A 112 -6.98 4.23 -13.29
C HIS A 112 -6.75 4.89 -11.92
N ALA A 113 -5.81 4.40 -11.12
CA ALA A 113 -5.48 5.01 -9.82
C ALA A 113 -4.88 6.42 -9.99
N LYS A 114 -3.98 6.59 -10.97
CA LYS A 114 -3.38 7.91 -11.30
C LYS A 114 -4.43 8.94 -11.72
N THR A 115 -5.45 8.55 -12.49
CA THR A 115 -6.50 9.47 -12.95
C THR A 115 -7.44 9.92 -11.83
N LYS A 116 -7.76 9.03 -10.87
CA LYS A 116 -8.53 9.40 -9.66
C LYS A 116 -7.80 10.44 -8.81
N ASN A 117 -6.50 10.25 -8.56
CA ASN A 117 -5.69 11.20 -7.78
C ASN A 117 -5.54 12.56 -8.50
N LYS A 118 -5.53 12.60 -9.84
CA LYS A 118 -5.54 13.86 -10.58
C LYS A 118 -6.86 14.64 -10.42
N ARG A 119 -8.00 13.96 -10.30
CA ARG A 119 -9.30 14.60 -10.12
C ARG A 119 -9.50 15.15 -8.70
N SER A 120 -8.98 14.48 -7.66
CA SER A 120 -9.08 14.97 -6.28
C SER A 120 -8.25 16.22 -6.01
N ASN A 121 -7.14 16.42 -6.73
CA ASN A 121 -6.28 17.61 -6.56
C ASN A 121 -6.74 18.86 -7.32
N LYS A 122 -7.79 18.78 -8.15
CA LYS A 122 -8.27 19.93 -8.96
C LYS A 122 -9.36 20.76 -8.27
N THR A 123 -9.76 20.41 -7.05
CA THR A 123 -10.90 21.07 -6.38
C THR A 123 -10.56 21.49 -4.95
N ARG A 124 -9.73 22.54 -4.84
CA ARG A 124 -9.75 23.39 -3.64
C ARG A 124 -9.71 24.85 -4.11
N PRO A 125 -10.84 25.58 -4.14
CA PRO A 125 -10.76 27.03 -4.22
C PRO A 125 -10.06 27.52 -2.96
N SER A 126 -8.95 28.24 -3.13
CA SER A 126 -8.30 28.96 -2.04
C SER A 126 -9.28 29.99 -1.49
N THR A 127 -9.86 29.71 -0.32
CA THR A 127 -10.57 30.74 0.44
C THR A 127 -9.51 31.64 1.06
N THR A 128 -9.20 32.74 0.39
CA THR A 128 -8.45 33.86 0.99
C THR A 128 -9.27 34.38 2.16
N ILE A 129 -8.84 34.06 3.38
CA ILE A 129 -9.38 34.65 4.60
C ILE A 129 -8.79 36.06 4.68
N THR A 130 -9.60 37.07 4.37
CA THR A 130 -9.29 38.48 4.63
C THR A 130 -9.30 38.69 6.14
N THR A 131 -8.12 38.78 6.74
CA THR A 131 -7.91 39.11 8.15
C THR A 131 -8.49 40.50 8.44
N ARG A 132 -9.51 40.58 9.30
CA ARG A 132 -9.97 41.84 9.90
C ARG A 132 -8.92 42.30 10.93
N PRO A 133 -8.58 43.59 11.02
CA PRO A 133 -7.68 44.07 12.04
C PRO A 133 -8.37 44.07 13.41
N ASP A 134 -7.67 43.50 14.37
CA ASP A 134 -8.03 43.41 15.79
C ASP A 134 -7.98 44.79 16.43
N ARG A 135 -9.02 45.12 17.19
CA ARG A 135 -9.19 46.41 17.87
C ARG A 135 -8.71 46.23 19.30
N SER A 136 -7.51 46.72 19.60
CA SER A 136 -7.04 46.82 20.98
C SER A 136 -6.19 48.06 21.18
N THR A 137 -6.70 49.06 21.87
CA THR A 137 -5.88 50.08 22.54
C THR A 137 -6.62 50.59 23.80
N PRO A 138 -5.92 50.85 24.91
CA PRO A 138 -6.42 50.67 26.28
C PRO A 138 -6.88 51.98 26.95
N GLN A 139 -7.76 51.88 27.95
CA GLN A 139 -7.99 52.96 28.93
C GLN A 139 -7.16 52.71 30.20
N LYS A 140 -6.09 53.50 30.36
CA LYS A 140 -5.65 54.07 31.65
C LYS A 140 -6.29 55.47 31.68
N GLY A 141 -7.10 55.85 32.67
CA GLY A 141 -6.73 56.09 34.06
C GLY A 141 -6.46 57.59 34.22
N ASP A 142 -7.34 58.34 34.90
CA ASP A 142 -6.99 59.20 36.05
C ASP A 142 -8.00 60.33 36.39
N HIS A 143 -8.21 60.45 37.71
CA HIS A 143 -8.35 61.65 38.54
C HIS A 143 -9.51 62.65 38.33
N SER A 144 -10.54 62.53 39.20
CA SER A 144 -10.84 63.41 40.35
C SER A 144 -12.35 63.50 40.61
#